data_AF-A0A644YXU2-F1
#
_entry.id   AF-A0A644YXU2-F1
#
_cell.length_a   1.000
_cell.length_b   1.000
_cell.length_c   1.000
_cell.angle_alpha   90.00
_cell.angle_beta   90.00
_cell.angle_gamma   90.00
#
_symmetry.space_group_name_H-M   'P 1'
#
loop_
_entity.id
_entity.type
_entity.pdbx_description
1 polymer ?
#
loop_
_entity_poly.entity_id
_entity_poly.type
_entity_poly.pdbx_seq_one_letter_code
_entity_poly.pdbx_strand_id
1 'polypeptide(L)'
;MKYSIGIDYGSLSGRCVLVNVDNGEIVASVVSEYSHAVMDRALPSGKRLGTDWALQHPQDYLDVLYDTIPKVMNESGVSGEDIIGIGIDFTACTVLPLNKDGIPLSFIPKYINNPHAYVKLWKHHASQAQADLINEIATVRNESFLKRYGGKISSEWLFPKLLQILQEDPELYDEIDCFIEACDWIVYYLTGNLVRNESSLGFKAMWSKKEGFPSSDFFKAVDTRFTHVLDKLKGEITPVATSAGTIKQDIAHCLGISELAHVSSAHMDAACSFLGAGINKAGSMLAVMGTSTCHMLLGKDEKYVPGICGYVDGGFNPGFFGYEAGQSCVGDHFQWFVENCIPSSYSIEAEKQNLSIFQYLGKLASKKRVGESGLIALDWWNGNRSILVDGQLSGVIVGYTLQTQPEDIYRSLIEATAFGTKVIIDNYRKHDIKINQLYCSGGIAKKDPYMMQIYADVLGTSVYVVQAKENAALSASILGALAAKNNGGYESVDEAIAHMAHRETKQYLPNSDNYETYKILYKEYCILHDYFGYGNNPVMKTLKKLKVLMEKDRI
;
A
#
# COMPACT_ATOMS: atom_id res chain seq x y z
N MET A 1 -29.57 13.38 12.44
CA MET A 1 -28.20 12.88 12.70
C MET A 1 -27.47 12.92 11.38
N LYS A 2 -26.17 13.23 11.35
CA LYS A 2 -25.43 13.32 10.09
C LYS A 2 -24.56 12.10 9.87
N TYR A 3 -24.42 11.70 8.62
CA TYR A 3 -23.65 10.52 8.22
C TYR A 3 -22.70 10.85 7.08
N SER A 4 -21.60 10.11 7.02
CA SER A 4 -20.66 10.16 5.92
C SER A 4 -20.38 8.76 5.38
N ILE A 5 -20.18 8.68 4.07
CA ILE A 5 -19.85 7.44 3.37
C ILE A 5 -18.33 7.35 3.21
N GLY A 6 -17.77 6.20 3.54
CA GLY A 6 -16.38 5.86 3.26
C GLY A 6 -16.30 4.70 2.29
N ILE A 7 -15.49 4.85 1.24
CA ILE A 7 -15.30 3.81 0.22
C ILE A 7 -13.82 3.45 0.13
N ASP A 8 -13.51 2.20 0.49
CA ASP A 8 -12.18 1.60 0.40
C ASP A 8 -12.11 0.72 -0.85
N TYR A 9 -11.30 1.12 -1.82
CA TYR A 9 -11.07 0.38 -3.05
C TYR A 9 -9.78 -0.45 -2.95
N GLY A 10 -9.98 -1.74 -2.63
CA GLY A 10 -8.92 -2.73 -2.55
C GLY A 10 -8.50 -3.29 -3.92
N SER A 11 -7.79 -4.41 -3.91
CA SER A 11 -7.29 -5.05 -5.14
C SER A 11 -8.30 -6.01 -5.81
N LEU A 12 -9.30 -6.48 -5.08
CA LEU A 12 -10.27 -7.48 -5.55
C LEU A 12 -11.72 -7.06 -5.34
N SER A 13 -11.96 -6.09 -4.46
CA SER A 13 -13.29 -5.60 -4.12
C SER A 13 -13.22 -4.17 -3.62
N GLY A 14 -14.36 -3.49 -3.67
CA GLY A 14 -14.57 -2.23 -2.97
C GLY A 14 -15.52 -2.41 -1.81
N ARG A 15 -15.28 -1.67 -0.73
CA ARG A 15 -16.08 -1.70 0.49
C ARG A 15 -16.63 -0.33 0.81
N CYS A 16 -17.94 -0.26 1.02
CA CYS A 16 -18.62 0.95 1.45
C CYS A 16 -19.06 0.80 2.91
N VAL A 17 -18.75 1.80 3.72
CA VAL A 17 -19.25 1.94 5.08
C VAL A 17 -20.07 3.22 5.21
N LEU A 18 -21.19 3.13 5.91
CA LEU A 18 -21.96 4.29 6.33
C LEU A 18 -21.66 4.55 7.81
N VAL A 19 -21.22 5.77 8.13
CA VAL A 19 -20.70 6.10 9.47
C VAL A 19 -21.47 7.27 10.05
N ASN A 20 -21.87 7.14 11.32
CA ASN A 20 -22.42 8.24 12.09
C ASN A 20 -21.31 9.24 12.44
N VAL A 21 -21.47 10.49 12.00
CA VAL A 21 -20.44 11.54 12.14
C VAL A 21 -20.19 11.91 13.60
N ASP A 22 -21.19 11.78 14.48
CA ASP A 22 -21.11 12.21 15.87
C ASP A 22 -20.26 11.27 16.75
N ASN A 23 -20.18 9.98 16.40
CA ASN A 23 -19.58 8.94 17.26
C ASN A 23 -18.73 7.89 16.52
N GLY A 24 -18.62 7.95 15.19
CA GLY A 24 -17.82 7.00 14.41
C GLY A 24 -18.42 5.61 14.24
N GLU A 25 -19.68 5.41 14.65
CA GLU A 25 -20.32 4.11 14.53
C GLU A 25 -20.56 3.76 13.07
N ILE A 26 -20.03 2.62 12.63
CA ILE A 26 -20.34 2.02 11.32
C ILE A 26 -21.72 1.38 11.43
N VAL A 27 -22.74 2.06 10.89
CA VAL A 27 -24.15 1.62 10.97
C VAL A 27 -24.51 0.61 9.88
N ALA A 28 -23.77 0.60 8.77
CA ALA A 28 -23.88 -0.40 7.71
C ALA A 28 -22.54 -0.56 6.98
N SER A 29 -22.28 -1.75 6.45
CA SER A 29 -21.06 -2.07 5.70
C SER A 29 -21.35 -3.10 4.63
N VAL A 30 -21.09 -2.76 3.37
CA VAL A 30 -21.32 -3.63 2.22
C VAL A 30 -20.04 -3.73 1.39
N VAL A 31 -19.80 -4.91 0.82
CA VAL A 31 -18.68 -5.19 -0.09
C VAL A 31 -19.25 -5.53 -1.47
N SER A 32 -18.63 -5.02 -2.52
CA SER A 32 -18.83 -5.50 -3.89
C SER A 32 -17.51 -6.01 -4.46
N GLU A 33 -17.49 -7.28 -4.86
CA GLU A 33 -16.35 -7.90 -5.53
C GLU A 33 -16.26 -7.38 -6.98
N TYR A 34 -15.03 -7.14 -7.45
CA TYR A 34 -14.82 -6.72 -8.82
C TYR A 34 -15.17 -7.85 -9.79
N SER A 35 -16.11 -7.60 -10.71
CA SER A 35 -16.59 -8.61 -11.66
C SER A 35 -15.47 -9.16 -12.55
N HIS A 36 -14.47 -8.32 -12.88
CA HIS A 36 -13.32 -8.73 -13.69
C HIS A 36 -12.10 -9.12 -12.85
N ALA A 37 -12.14 -8.92 -11.53
CA ALA A 37 -11.03 -9.13 -10.60
C ALA A 37 -9.71 -8.48 -11.09
N VAL A 38 -8.56 -9.05 -10.70
CA VAL A 38 -7.29 -8.69 -11.32
C VAL A 38 -7.13 -9.42 -12.65
N MET A 39 -6.89 -8.66 -13.72
CA MET A 39 -6.55 -9.18 -15.03
C MET A 39 -5.02 -9.27 -15.18
N ASP A 40 -4.45 -10.44 -14.86
CA ASP A 40 -3.01 -10.72 -14.98
C ASP A 40 -2.68 -11.81 -16.03
N ARG A 41 -3.71 -12.37 -16.68
CA ARG A 41 -3.56 -13.39 -17.73
C ARG A 41 -4.10 -12.94 -19.09
N ALA A 42 -5.29 -12.35 -19.10
CA ALA A 42 -5.97 -11.92 -20.31
C ALA A 42 -6.93 -10.76 -20.02
N LEU A 43 -7.23 -9.97 -21.05
CA LEU A 43 -8.35 -9.03 -21.06
C LEU A 43 -9.70 -9.78 -21.13
N PRO A 44 -10.84 -9.10 -20.86
CA PRO A 44 -12.16 -9.72 -20.95
C PRO A 44 -12.48 -10.23 -22.37
N SER A 45 -11.86 -9.64 -23.39
CA SER A 45 -11.95 -10.10 -24.78
C SER A 45 -11.17 -11.39 -25.09
N GLY A 46 -10.41 -11.92 -24.13
CA GLY A 46 -9.56 -13.10 -24.29
C GLY A 46 -8.15 -12.80 -24.80
N LYS A 47 -7.81 -11.53 -25.07
CA LYS A 47 -6.44 -11.14 -25.46
C LYS A 47 -5.47 -11.41 -24.30
N ARG A 48 -4.47 -12.26 -24.53
CA ARG A 48 -3.44 -12.59 -23.53
C ARG A 48 -2.58 -11.39 -23.18
N LEU A 49 -2.20 -11.30 -21.91
CA LEU A 49 -1.29 -10.29 -21.37
C LEU A 49 0.14 -10.83 -21.32
N GLY A 50 1.10 -9.91 -21.25
CA GLY A 50 2.52 -10.25 -21.07
C GLY A 50 2.84 -10.65 -19.63
N THR A 51 4.08 -11.09 -19.41
CA THR A 51 4.61 -11.36 -18.07
C THR A 51 4.61 -10.09 -17.21
N ASP A 52 4.31 -10.23 -15.92
CA ASP A 52 4.28 -9.13 -14.94
C ASP A 52 3.24 -8.04 -15.21
N TRP A 53 2.27 -8.30 -16.10
CA TRP A 53 1.11 -7.46 -16.29
C TRP A 53 0.09 -7.71 -15.17
N ALA A 54 -0.41 -6.63 -14.60
CA ALA A 54 -1.62 -6.64 -13.78
C ALA A 54 -2.49 -5.44 -14.16
N LEU A 55 -3.71 -5.71 -14.61
CA LEU A 55 -4.68 -4.71 -15.02
C LEU A 55 -5.99 -4.84 -14.23
N GLN A 56 -6.80 -3.80 -14.26
CA GLN A 56 -8.17 -3.79 -13.73
C GLN A 56 -9.12 -3.10 -14.70
N HIS A 57 -10.41 -3.41 -14.58
CA HIS A 57 -11.46 -2.81 -15.40
C HIS A 57 -12.08 -1.64 -14.63
N PRO A 58 -12.06 -0.40 -15.16
CA PRO A 58 -12.55 0.77 -14.40
C PRO A 58 -14.06 0.74 -14.15
N GLN A 59 -14.83 -0.03 -14.93
CA GLN A 59 -16.25 -0.28 -14.65
C GLN A 59 -16.47 -0.89 -13.27
N ASP A 60 -15.59 -1.80 -12.81
CA ASP A 60 -15.75 -2.44 -11.51
C ASP A 60 -15.74 -1.40 -10.37
N TYR A 61 -15.05 -0.28 -10.55
CA TYR A 61 -15.01 0.77 -9.55
C TYR A 61 -16.32 1.58 -9.49
N LEU A 62 -16.96 1.77 -10.65
CA LEU A 62 -18.29 2.40 -10.73
C LEU A 62 -19.36 1.46 -10.19
N ASP A 63 -19.26 0.17 -10.49
CA ASP A 63 -20.16 -0.86 -9.98
C ASP A 63 -20.14 -0.89 -8.46
N VAL A 64 -18.98 -0.74 -7.80
CA VAL A 64 -18.93 -0.56 -6.34
C VAL A 64 -19.82 0.60 -5.87
N LEU A 65 -19.77 1.77 -6.52
CA LEU A 65 -20.61 2.91 -6.11
C LEU A 65 -22.09 2.56 -6.20
N TYR A 66 -22.52 2.07 -7.37
CA TYR A 66 -23.92 1.80 -7.66
C TYR A 66 -24.47 0.56 -6.95
N ASP A 67 -23.62 -0.40 -6.60
CA ASP A 67 -24.02 -1.60 -5.87
C ASP A 67 -24.03 -1.38 -4.37
N THR A 68 -23.03 -0.69 -3.82
CA THR A 68 -22.80 -0.69 -2.36
C THR A 68 -23.50 0.47 -1.67
N ILE A 69 -23.53 1.66 -2.26
CA ILE A 69 -24.15 2.84 -1.64
C ILE A 69 -25.66 2.62 -1.44
N PRO A 70 -26.45 2.25 -2.46
CA PRO A 70 -27.88 1.97 -2.25
C PRO A 70 -28.13 0.86 -1.23
N LYS A 71 -27.27 -0.16 -1.18
CA LYS A 71 -27.39 -1.26 -0.21
C LYS A 71 -27.13 -0.78 1.23
N VAL A 72 -26.07 -0.01 1.50
CA VAL A 72 -25.84 0.52 2.86
C VAL A 72 -26.94 1.48 3.29
N MET A 73 -27.50 2.26 2.36
CA MET A 73 -28.64 3.14 2.64
C MET A 73 -29.89 2.32 3.01
N ASN A 74 -30.19 1.27 2.24
CA ASN A 74 -31.33 0.39 2.51
C ASN A 74 -31.17 -0.43 3.80
N GLU A 75 -29.99 -0.97 4.08
CA GLU A 75 -29.71 -1.74 5.31
C GLU A 75 -29.78 -0.88 6.58
N SER A 76 -29.32 0.37 6.50
CA SER A 76 -29.31 1.29 7.64
C SER A 76 -30.66 2.00 7.86
N GLY A 77 -31.46 2.18 6.81
CA GLY A 77 -32.69 2.98 6.85
C GLY A 77 -32.44 4.49 7.02
N VAL A 78 -31.19 4.95 6.85
CA VAL A 78 -30.81 6.37 6.89
C VAL A 78 -31.36 7.10 5.67
N SER A 79 -31.77 8.36 5.83
CA SER A 79 -32.21 9.20 4.72
C SER A 79 -31.01 9.70 3.91
N GLY A 80 -31.11 9.71 2.58
CA GLY A 80 -30.09 10.28 1.69
C GLY A 80 -29.74 11.74 2.01
N GLU A 81 -30.69 12.49 2.57
CA GLU A 81 -30.52 13.89 3.00
C GLU A 81 -29.63 14.08 4.24
N ASP A 82 -29.41 13.00 5.00
CA ASP A 82 -28.52 13.02 6.15
C ASP A 82 -27.07 12.69 5.77
N ILE A 83 -26.81 12.34 4.50
CA ILE A 83 -25.47 12.10 3.97
C ILE A 83 -24.81 13.44 3.64
N ILE A 84 -23.81 13.82 4.43
CA ILE A 84 -23.15 15.12 4.30
C ILE A 84 -21.90 15.05 3.43
N GLY A 85 -21.28 13.88 3.33
CA GLY A 85 -20.09 13.70 2.52
C GLY A 85 -19.68 12.27 2.24
N ILE A 86 -18.83 12.13 1.23
CA ILE A 86 -18.25 10.89 0.73
C ILE A 86 -16.73 11.07 0.74
N GLY A 87 -16.00 10.12 1.30
CA GLY A 87 -14.57 10.03 1.08
C GLY A 87 -14.18 8.69 0.46
N ILE A 88 -13.04 8.73 -0.22
CA ILE A 88 -12.53 7.62 -1.02
C ILE A 88 -11.08 7.38 -0.66
N ASP A 89 -10.76 6.13 -0.36
CA ASP A 89 -9.41 5.62 -0.39
C ASP A 89 -9.26 4.52 -1.44
N PHE A 90 -8.04 4.30 -1.90
CA PHE A 90 -7.76 3.42 -3.02
C PHE A 90 -6.35 2.86 -2.91
N THR A 91 -6.12 1.68 -3.52
CA THR A 91 -4.76 1.18 -3.77
C THR A 91 -3.87 2.23 -4.45
N ALA A 92 -2.63 2.34 -3.97
CA ALA A 92 -1.68 3.37 -4.40
C ALA A 92 -1.05 3.10 -5.78
N CYS A 93 -1.00 4.13 -6.62
CA CYS A 93 -0.48 4.06 -8.00
C CYS A 93 -1.23 3.10 -8.92
N THR A 94 -2.54 3.06 -8.80
CA THR A 94 -3.45 2.37 -9.72
C THR A 94 -3.93 3.41 -10.73
N VAL A 95 -3.29 3.47 -11.90
CA VAL A 95 -3.42 4.60 -12.84
C VAL A 95 -4.09 4.20 -14.15
N LEU A 96 -4.78 5.13 -14.80
CA LEU A 96 -5.50 4.89 -16.06
C LEU A 96 -5.42 6.06 -17.05
N PRO A 97 -5.45 5.77 -18.37
CA PRO A 97 -5.52 6.79 -19.40
C PRO A 97 -6.96 7.23 -19.69
N LEU A 98 -7.16 8.55 -19.75
CA LEU A 98 -8.41 9.18 -20.16
C LEU A 98 -8.24 9.89 -21.51
N ASN A 99 -9.31 9.93 -22.30
CA ASN A 99 -9.41 10.84 -23.45
C ASN A 99 -9.73 12.29 -23.00
N LYS A 100 -9.83 13.20 -23.97
CA LYS A 100 -10.17 14.62 -23.78
C LYS A 100 -11.52 14.89 -23.10
N ASP A 101 -12.44 13.91 -23.15
CA ASP A 101 -13.76 14.00 -22.53
C ASP A 101 -13.75 13.42 -21.10
N GLY A 102 -12.57 13.02 -20.61
CA GLY A 102 -12.40 12.42 -19.28
C GLY A 102 -12.87 10.97 -19.18
N ILE A 103 -13.08 10.30 -20.32
CA ILE A 103 -13.54 8.91 -20.40
C ILE A 103 -12.33 7.97 -20.44
N PRO A 104 -12.27 6.91 -19.61
CA PRO A 104 -11.24 5.89 -19.70
C PRO A 104 -11.13 5.31 -21.12
N LEU A 105 -9.91 5.23 -21.65
CA LEU A 105 -9.70 4.72 -23.02
C LEU A 105 -10.23 3.30 -23.19
N SER A 106 -10.20 2.46 -22.14
CA SER A 106 -10.78 1.11 -22.15
C SER A 106 -12.29 1.05 -22.42
N PHE A 107 -13.03 2.15 -22.24
CA PHE A 107 -14.45 2.22 -22.58
C PHE A 107 -14.71 2.54 -24.05
N ILE A 108 -13.69 2.98 -24.79
CA ILE A 108 -13.82 3.31 -26.20
C ILE A 108 -13.72 2.03 -27.01
N PRO A 109 -14.70 1.72 -27.90
CA PRO A 109 -14.71 0.46 -28.66
C PRO A 109 -13.42 0.17 -29.45
N LYS A 110 -12.75 1.22 -29.96
CA LYS A 110 -11.45 1.13 -30.65
C LYS A 110 -10.36 0.47 -29.79
N TYR A 111 -10.39 0.66 -28.46
CA TYR A 111 -9.31 0.26 -27.56
C TYR A 111 -9.66 -0.90 -26.62
N ILE A 112 -10.84 -1.52 -26.74
CA ILE A 112 -11.25 -2.65 -25.87
C ILE A 112 -10.28 -3.86 -25.94
N ASN A 113 -9.58 -4.03 -27.07
CA ASN A 113 -8.56 -5.06 -27.25
C ASN A 113 -7.13 -4.54 -27.03
N ASN A 114 -6.96 -3.35 -26.46
CA ASN A 114 -5.67 -2.75 -26.19
C ASN A 114 -5.35 -2.81 -24.69
N PRO A 115 -4.40 -3.66 -24.25
CA PRO A 115 -4.04 -3.77 -22.84
C PRO A 115 -3.59 -2.46 -22.19
N HIS A 116 -2.97 -1.54 -22.93
CA HIS A 116 -2.50 -0.26 -22.40
C HIS A 116 -3.62 0.75 -22.17
N ALA A 117 -4.83 0.51 -22.71
CA ALA A 117 -5.99 1.36 -22.49
C ALA A 117 -6.69 1.12 -21.15
N TYR A 118 -6.35 0.03 -20.47
CA TYR A 118 -6.90 -0.36 -19.17
C TYR A 118 -6.11 0.22 -18.00
N VAL A 119 -6.69 0.11 -16.80
CA VAL A 119 -6.05 0.52 -15.56
C VAL A 119 -4.80 -0.32 -15.32
N LYS A 120 -3.67 0.34 -15.02
CA LYS A 120 -2.41 -0.27 -14.59
C LYS A 120 -2.41 -0.37 -13.07
N LEU A 121 -2.69 -1.55 -12.54
CA LEU A 121 -2.77 -1.82 -11.10
C LEU A 121 -1.43 -1.56 -10.40
N TRP A 122 -1.44 -1.27 -9.09
CA TRP A 122 -0.24 -1.08 -8.27
C TRP A 122 0.80 -2.20 -8.45
N LYS A 123 0.37 -3.48 -8.50
CA LYS A 123 1.23 -4.66 -8.70
C LYS A 123 1.63 -4.94 -10.16
N HIS A 124 1.44 -3.99 -11.06
CA HIS A 124 1.93 -4.07 -12.44
C HIS A 124 3.44 -3.78 -12.46
N HIS A 125 4.25 -4.78 -12.80
CA HIS A 125 5.72 -4.68 -12.79
C HIS A 125 6.36 -4.74 -14.18
N ALA A 126 5.58 -4.92 -15.24
CA ALA A 126 6.10 -5.00 -16.61
C ALA A 126 6.84 -3.72 -17.07
N SER A 127 6.67 -2.60 -16.37
CA SER A 127 7.38 -1.33 -16.54
C SER A 127 8.77 -1.27 -15.88
N GLN A 128 9.36 -2.41 -15.48
CA GLN A 128 10.65 -2.43 -14.76
C GLN A 128 11.81 -1.86 -15.60
N ALA A 129 11.86 -2.16 -16.89
CA ALA A 129 12.90 -1.59 -17.76
C ALA A 129 12.82 -0.05 -17.83
N GLN A 130 11.61 0.50 -17.83
CA GLN A 130 11.37 1.95 -17.83
C GLN A 130 11.76 2.58 -16.50
N ALA A 131 11.48 1.92 -15.38
CA ALA A 131 11.94 2.37 -14.08
C ALA A 131 13.47 2.36 -13.98
N ASP A 132 14.13 1.31 -14.47
CA ASP A 132 15.59 1.20 -14.49
C ASP A 132 16.22 2.33 -15.31
N LEU A 133 15.66 2.63 -16.48
CA LEU A 133 16.09 3.76 -17.33
C LEU A 133 15.93 5.12 -16.62
N ILE A 134 14.77 5.37 -16.00
CA ILE A 134 14.51 6.59 -15.24
C ILE A 134 15.53 6.74 -14.10
N ASN A 135 15.82 5.65 -13.38
CA ASN A 135 16.78 5.64 -12.27
C ASN A 135 18.21 5.89 -12.75
N GLU A 136 18.63 5.26 -13.84
CA GLU A 136 19.94 5.48 -14.45
C GLU A 136 20.15 6.96 -14.80
N ILE A 137 19.19 7.55 -15.50
CA ILE A 137 19.26 8.94 -15.95
C ILE A 137 19.21 9.91 -14.77
N ALA A 138 18.32 9.68 -13.80
CA ALA A 138 18.25 10.50 -12.59
C ALA A 138 19.56 10.45 -11.78
N THR A 139 20.21 9.28 -11.73
CA THR A 139 21.50 9.10 -11.06
C THR A 139 22.62 9.83 -11.78
N VAL A 140 22.75 9.63 -13.10
CA VAL A 140 23.79 10.28 -13.93
C VAL A 140 23.67 11.80 -13.89
N ARG A 141 22.44 12.31 -13.89
CA ARG A 141 22.15 13.75 -13.82
C ARG A 141 22.14 14.32 -12.40
N ASN A 142 22.27 13.47 -11.38
CA ASN A 142 22.21 13.84 -9.97
C ASN A 142 20.93 14.64 -9.61
N GLU A 143 19.79 14.16 -10.09
CA GLU A 143 18.49 14.80 -9.86
C GLU A 143 18.10 14.77 -8.37
N SER A 144 17.70 15.92 -7.82
CA SER A 144 17.39 16.08 -6.39
C SER A 144 16.27 15.16 -5.91
N PHE A 145 15.25 14.97 -6.75
CA PHE A 145 14.04 14.22 -6.39
C PHE A 145 14.34 12.77 -6.02
N LEU A 146 15.41 12.16 -6.53
CA LEU A 146 15.71 10.75 -6.28
C LEU A 146 15.97 10.47 -4.78
N LYS A 147 16.50 11.47 -4.06
CA LYS A 147 16.67 11.39 -2.60
C LYS A 147 15.33 11.28 -1.87
N ARG A 148 14.25 11.84 -2.40
CA ARG A 148 12.91 11.74 -1.80
C ARG A 148 12.39 10.31 -1.81
N TYR A 149 12.88 9.46 -2.71
CA TYR A 149 12.45 8.07 -2.93
C TYR A 149 13.52 7.06 -2.53
N GLY A 150 14.35 7.39 -1.53
CA GLY A 150 15.37 6.48 -1.02
C GLY A 150 16.45 6.07 -2.03
N GLY A 151 16.55 6.76 -3.17
CA GLY A 151 17.52 6.45 -4.23
C GLY A 151 16.94 5.71 -5.44
N LYS A 152 15.64 5.35 -5.45
CA LYS A 152 15.07 4.57 -6.56
C LYS A 152 13.58 4.83 -6.79
N ILE A 153 13.21 4.90 -8.06
CA ILE A 153 11.85 4.91 -8.59
C ILE A 153 11.41 3.48 -8.87
N SER A 154 10.22 3.11 -8.38
CA SER A 154 9.62 1.78 -8.60
C SER A 154 8.94 1.66 -9.96
N SER A 155 8.93 0.46 -10.53
CA SER A 155 8.11 0.10 -11.71
C SER A 155 6.62 0.28 -11.48
N GLU A 156 6.19 0.14 -10.22
CA GLU A 156 4.80 0.32 -9.79
C GLU A 156 4.31 1.77 -9.95
N TRP A 157 5.21 2.75 -10.18
CA TRP A 157 4.91 4.18 -10.10
C TRP A 157 4.54 4.82 -11.45
N LEU A 158 3.99 6.03 -11.40
CA LEU A 158 3.27 6.66 -12.50
C LEU A 158 4.12 6.81 -13.77
N PHE A 159 5.32 7.39 -13.66
CA PHE A 159 6.14 7.70 -14.83
C PHE A 159 6.68 6.46 -15.54
N PRO A 160 7.20 5.42 -14.86
CA PRO A 160 7.54 4.16 -15.53
C PRO A 160 6.37 3.53 -16.28
N LYS A 161 5.16 3.53 -15.70
CA LYS A 161 3.94 3.01 -16.36
C LYS A 161 3.56 3.83 -17.60
N LEU A 162 3.64 5.16 -17.52
CA LEU A 162 3.34 6.03 -18.65
C LEU A 162 4.41 5.96 -19.75
N LEU A 163 5.68 5.82 -19.37
CA LEU A 163 6.80 5.60 -20.30
C LEU A 163 6.66 4.25 -21.01
N GLN A 164 6.17 3.22 -20.33
CA GLN A 164 5.89 1.93 -20.94
C GLN A 164 4.85 2.08 -22.06
N ILE A 165 3.76 2.81 -21.83
CA ILE A 165 2.74 3.06 -22.85
C ILE A 165 3.37 3.80 -24.04
N LEU A 166 4.15 4.87 -23.82
CA LEU A 166 4.84 5.58 -24.90
C LEU A 166 5.74 4.67 -25.77
N GLN A 167 6.45 3.74 -25.13
CA GLN A 167 7.43 2.90 -25.82
C GLN A 167 6.79 1.70 -26.54
N GLU A 168 5.76 1.11 -25.95
CA GLU A 168 5.09 -0.08 -26.49
C GLU A 168 3.89 0.25 -27.40
N ASP A 169 3.24 1.39 -27.18
CA ASP A 169 2.06 1.83 -27.93
C ASP A 169 1.99 3.37 -28.04
N PRO A 170 2.84 3.98 -28.89
CA PRO A 170 2.88 5.43 -29.07
C PRO A 170 1.57 6.01 -29.63
N GLU A 171 0.82 5.25 -30.43
CA GLU A 171 -0.47 5.70 -30.97
C GLU A 171 -1.50 5.86 -29.85
N LEU A 172 -1.58 4.91 -28.92
CA LEU A 172 -2.44 5.06 -27.75
C LEU A 172 -1.93 6.19 -26.84
N TYR A 173 -0.61 6.30 -26.64
CA TYR A 173 -0.03 7.37 -25.82
C TYR A 173 -0.48 8.77 -26.30
N ASP A 174 -0.50 9.00 -27.61
CA ASP A 174 -0.92 10.29 -28.20
C ASP A 174 -2.40 10.61 -27.93
N GLU A 175 -3.24 9.58 -27.78
CA GLU A 175 -4.67 9.71 -27.49
C GLU A 175 -4.96 9.98 -26.00
N ILE A 176 -3.97 9.79 -25.12
CA ILE A 176 -4.07 10.10 -23.69
C ILE A 176 -4.09 11.62 -23.51
N ASP A 177 -5.23 12.15 -23.07
CA ASP A 177 -5.35 13.55 -22.67
C ASP A 177 -4.98 13.76 -21.19
N CYS A 178 -5.33 12.78 -20.35
CA CYS A 178 -4.99 12.78 -18.93
C CYS A 178 -4.64 11.35 -18.47
N PHE A 179 -3.51 11.19 -17.79
CA PHE A 179 -3.11 9.97 -17.10
C PHE A 179 -3.26 10.20 -15.60
N ILE A 180 -4.24 9.52 -15.01
CA ILE A 180 -4.77 9.85 -13.69
C ILE A 180 -4.69 8.65 -12.74
N GLU A 181 -4.67 8.92 -11.42
CA GLU A 181 -4.87 7.87 -10.41
C GLU A 181 -6.35 7.47 -10.39
N ALA A 182 -6.65 6.19 -10.19
CA ALA A 182 -8.02 5.69 -10.12
C ALA A 182 -8.82 6.37 -9.00
N CYS A 183 -8.16 6.68 -7.89
CA CYS A 183 -8.75 7.41 -6.77
C CYS A 183 -9.22 8.82 -7.17
N ASP A 184 -8.37 9.56 -7.88
CA ASP A 184 -8.70 10.89 -8.41
C ASP A 184 -9.74 10.80 -9.54
N TRP A 185 -9.71 9.74 -10.36
CA TRP A 185 -10.71 9.52 -11.40
C TRP A 185 -12.10 9.28 -10.83
N ILE A 186 -12.24 8.51 -9.73
CA ILE A 186 -13.54 8.33 -9.08
C ILE A 186 -14.05 9.65 -8.51
N VAL A 187 -13.19 10.45 -7.89
CA VAL A 187 -13.56 11.79 -7.41
C VAL A 187 -13.99 12.68 -8.59
N TYR A 188 -13.26 12.66 -9.70
CA TYR A 188 -13.64 13.39 -10.92
C TYR A 188 -14.97 12.87 -11.51
N TYR A 189 -15.20 11.56 -11.52
CA TYR A 189 -16.45 10.96 -11.95
C TYR A 189 -17.61 11.48 -11.10
N LEU A 190 -17.45 11.50 -9.77
CA LEU A 190 -18.48 11.93 -8.82
C LEU A 190 -18.76 13.43 -8.87
N THR A 191 -17.75 14.28 -9.09
CA THR A 191 -17.86 15.75 -8.91
C THR A 191 -17.81 16.55 -10.21
N GLY A 192 -17.22 15.99 -11.27
CA GLY A 192 -16.84 16.73 -12.47
C GLY A 192 -15.61 17.63 -12.28
N ASN A 193 -14.99 17.66 -11.10
CA ASN A 193 -13.82 18.49 -10.82
C ASN A 193 -12.53 17.66 -10.93
N LEU A 194 -11.66 18.03 -11.87
CA LEU A 194 -10.39 17.33 -12.08
C LEU A 194 -9.35 17.80 -11.06
N VAL A 195 -9.36 17.17 -9.88
CA VAL A 195 -8.39 17.39 -8.82
C VAL A 195 -7.42 16.21 -8.69
N ARG A 196 -6.23 16.47 -8.17
CA ARG A 196 -5.16 15.48 -7.97
C ARG A 196 -4.69 15.51 -6.54
N ASN A 197 -4.79 14.41 -5.81
CA ASN A 197 -4.35 14.39 -4.42
C ASN A 197 -2.82 14.47 -4.31
N GLU A 198 -2.33 15.39 -3.48
CA GLU A 198 -0.89 15.65 -3.30
C GLU A 198 -0.12 14.43 -2.77
N SER A 199 -0.81 13.57 -2.01
CA SER A 199 -0.26 12.33 -1.44
C SER A 199 0.19 11.36 -2.54
N SER A 200 -0.71 10.98 -3.45
CA SER A 200 -0.40 10.03 -4.53
C SER A 200 0.66 10.60 -5.47
N LEU A 201 0.54 11.88 -5.85
CA LEU A 201 1.55 12.53 -6.68
C LEU A 201 2.93 12.57 -6.01
N GLY A 202 2.95 12.90 -4.72
CA GLY A 202 4.16 12.97 -3.92
C GLY A 202 4.85 11.61 -3.79
N PHE A 203 4.12 10.54 -3.49
CA PHE A 203 4.72 9.22 -3.29
C PHE A 203 4.97 8.46 -4.60
N LYS A 204 4.17 8.69 -5.64
CA LYS A 204 4.10 7.82 -6.82
C LYS A 204 4.33 8.54 -8.15
N ALA A 205 4.46 9.88 -8.16
CA ALA A 205 4.65 10.67 -9.38
C ALA A 205 5.74 11.74 -9.27
N MET A 206 6.82 11.49 -8.51
CA MET A 206 8.00 12.37 -8.43
C MET A 206 7.72 13.83 -8.00
N TRP A 207 6.52 14.16 -7.55
CA TRP A 207 6.12 15.52 -7.21
C TRP A 207 6.56 15.90 -5.80
N SER A 208 6.73 17.20 -5.56
CA SER A 208 6.82 17.76 -4.21
C SER A 208 6.21 19.16 -4.18
N LYS A 209 5.70 19.55 -3.01
CA LYS A 209 5.18 20.90 -2.78
C LYS A 209 6.20 22.01 -3.03
N LYS A 210 7.47 21.73 -2.77
CA LYS A 210 8.57 22.69 -2.87
C LYS A 210 9.12 22.84 -4.29
N GLU A 211 9.34 21.73 -4.99
CA GLU A 211 10.04 21.72 -6.29
C GLU A 211 9.11 21.44 -7.47
N GLY A 212 7.87 21.03 -7.22
CA GLY A 212 6.97 20.55 -8.26
C GLY A 212 7.42 19.19 -8.81
N PHE A 213 7.15 18.95 -10.10
CA PHE A 213 7.61 17.79 -10.85
C PHE A 213 9.05 17.99 -11.36
N PRO A 214 9.75 16.90 -11.76
CA PRO A 214 11.00 17.02 -12.51
C PRO A 214 10.86 17.88 -13.77
N SER A 215 11.97 18.49 -14.20
CA SER A 215 11.98 19.39 -15.36
C SER A 215 11.68 18.69 -16.69
N SER A 216 11.20 19.44 -17.68
CA SER A 216 11.06 18.94 -19.07
C SER A 216 12.38 18.44 -19.63
N ASP A 217 13.50 19.04 -19.25
CA ASP A 217 14.85 18.60 -19.66
C ASP A 217 15.22 17.24 -19.10
N PHE A 218 14.78 16.91 -17.88
CA PHE A 218 14.91 15.58 -17.33
C PHE A 218 14.09 14.57 -18.14
N PHE A 219 12.82 14.83 -18.39
CA PHE A 219 11.97 13.91 -19.15
C PHE A 219 12.44 13.76 -20.61
N LYS A 220 12.96 14.83 -21.22
CA LYS A 220 13.60 14.78 -22.54
C LYS A 220 14.82 13.86 -22.57
N ALA A 221 15.61 13.85 -21.49
CA ALA A 221 16.77 12.96 -21.37
C ALA A 221 16.33 11.49 -21.26
N VAL A 222 15.17 11.23 -20.65
CA VAL A 222 14.55 9.89 -20.57
C VAL A 222 14.10 9.40 -21.94
N ASP A 223 13.27 10.18 -22.64
CA ASP A 223 12.91 9.97 -24.04
C ASP A 223 12.45 11.31 -24.62
N THR A 224 12.92 11.66 -25.82
CA THR A 224 12.57 12.94 -26.46
C THR A 224 11.05 13.15 -26.62
N ARG A 225 10.27 12.08 -26.80
CA ARG A 225 8.80 12.12 -26.90
C ARG A 225 8.12 12.29 -25.53
N PHE A 226 8.87 12.11 -24.45
CA PHE A 226 8.40 12.26 -23.07
C PHE A 226 8.64 13.67 -22.50
N THR A 227 9.31 14.56 -23.26
CA THR A 227 9.62 15.95 -22.86
C THR A 227 8.43 16.71 -22.24
N HIS A 228 7.24 16.54 -22.82
CA HIS A 228 6.00 17.22 -22.41
C HIS A 228 5.03 16.29 -21.68
N VAL A 229 5.52 15.24 -21.01
CA VAL A 229 4.68 14.27 -20.30
C VAL A 229 3.74 14.92 -19.27
N LEU A 230 4.15 16.04 -18.67
CA LEU A 230 3.35 16.75 -17.67
C LEU A 230 2.05 17.32 -18.26
N ASP A 231 1.95 17.54 -19.57
CA ASP A 231 0.70 17.96 -20.24
C ASP A 231 -0.40 16.90 -20.12
N LYS A 232 -0.01 15.64 -19.88
CA LYS A 232 -0.91 14.51 -19.61
C LYS A 232 -1.25 14.37 -18.11
N LEU A 233 -0.73 15.22 -17.23
CA LEU A 233 -1.02 15.20 -15.78
C LEU A 233 -1.89 16.39 -15.35
N LYS A 234 -2.95 16.66 -16.12
CA LYS A 234 -3.90 17.75 -15.87
C LYS A 234 -4.60 17.64 -14.51
N GLY A 235 -5.07 18.78 -14.02
CA GLY A 235 -5.86 18.91 -12.80
C GLY A 235 -5.17 19.76 -11.73
N GLU A 236 -5.98 20.32 -10.84
CA GLU A 236 -5.47 21.08 -9.69
C GLU A 236 -4.95 20.11 -8.61
N ILE A 237 -3.76 20.37 -8.07
CA ILE A 237 -3.21 19.56 -6.98
C ILE A 237 -3.83 20.04 -5.66
N THR A 238 -4.53 19.16 -4.97
CA THR A 238 -5.23 19.47 -3.72
C THR A 238 -4.60 18.74 -2.53
N PRO A 239 -4.53 19.39 -1.35
CA PRO A 239 -4.13 18.73 -0.12
C PRO A 239 -5.09 17.59 0.24
N VAL A 240 -4.57 16.58 0.94
CA VAL A 240 -5.42 15.54 1.52
C VAL A 240 -6.42 16.14 2.52
N ALA A 241 -7.56 15.45 2.73
CA ALA A 241 -8.62 15.88 3.64
C ALA A 241 -9.25 17.25 3.29
N THR A 242 -9.28 17.61 2.00
CA THR A 242 -10.00 18.80 1.50
C THR A 242 -11.21 18.39 0.66
N SER A 243 -12.13 19.32 0.39
CA SER A 243 -13.27 19.04 -0.49
C SER A 243 -12.87 19.17 -1.96
N ALA A 244 -13.25 18.19 -2.77
CA ALA A 244 -13.17 18.21 -4.23
C ALA A 244 -14.44 18.82 -4.89
N GLY A 245 -15.36 19.36 -4.09
CA GLY A 245 -16.68 19.83 -4.53
C GLY A 245 -17.82 18.94 -4.06
N THR A 246 -19.02 19.21 -4.56
CA THR A 246 -20.22 18.40 -4.31
C THR A 246 -20.37 17.33 -5.38
N ILE A 247 -21.07 16.26 -5.03
CA ILE A 247 -21.46 15.22 -5.99
C ILE A 247 -22.34 15.83 -7.10
N LYS A 248 -22.20 15.33 -8.34
CA LYS A 248 -23.07 15.71 -9.45
C LYS A 248 -24.50 15.23 -9.20
N GLN A 249 -25.46 16.06 -9.59
CA GLN A 249 -26.89 15.82 -9.36
C GLN A 249 -27.40 14.50 -9.95
N ASP A 250 -26.99 14.17 -11.18
CA ASP A 250 -27.38 12.94 -11.86
C ASP A 250 -26.89 11.68 -11.11
N ILE A 251 -25.65 11.71 -10.62
CA ILE A 251 -25.09 10.62 -9.82
C ILE A 251 -25.75 10.54 -8.45
N ALA A 252 -25.94 11.67 -7.75
CA ALA A 252 -26.59 11.71 -6.44
C ALA A 252 -27.99 11.08 -6.49
N HIS A 253 -28.77 11.42 -7.51
CA HIS A 253 -30.09 10.83 -7.75
C HIS A 253 -30.02 9.32 -7.98
N CYS A 254 -29.07 8.83 -8.78
CA CYS A 254 -28.88 7.39 -8.99
C CYS A 254 -28.46 6.63 -7.72
N LEU A 255 -27.68 7.28 -6.84
CA LEU A 255 -27.21 6.68 -5.59
C LEU A 255 -28.20 6.82 -4.43
N GLY A 256 -29.22 7.67 -4.56
CA GLY A 256 -30.22 7.92 -3.52
C GLY A 256 -29.70 8.75 -2.34
N ILE A 257 -28.80 9.71 -2.60
CA ILE A 257 -28.20 10.59 -1.59
C ILE A 257 -28.35 12.07 -1.95
N SER A 258 -28.09 12.96 -0.99
CA SER A 258 -28.19 14.41 -1.19
C SER A 258 -27.22 14.92 -2.27
N GLU A 259 -27.71 15.81 -3.14
CA GLU A 259 -26.85 16.56 -4.09
C GLU A 259 -25.91 17.56 -3.39
N LEU A 260 -26.17 17.84 -2.10
CA LEU A 260 -25.32 18.67 -1.26
C LEU A 260 -24.19 17.89 -0.57
N ALA A 261 -24.09 16.57 -0.81
CA ALA A 261 -23.02 15.76 -0.26
C ALA A 261 -21.67 16.19 -0.87
N HIS A 262 -20.71 16.53 0.00
CA HIS A 262 -19.35 16.87 -0.41
C HIS A 262 -18.52 15.63 -0.66
N VAL A 263 -17.69 15.64 -1.70
CA VAL A 263 -16.72 14.57 -1.96
C VAL A 263 -15.35 15.06 -1.52
N SER A 264 -14.60 14.23 -0.79
CA SER A 264 -13.23 14.57 -0.40
C SER A 264 -12.26 14.41 -1.59
N SER A 265 -11.14 15.14 -1.56
CA SER A 265 -9.95 14.72 -2.29
C SER A 265 -9.65 13.24 -1.95
N ALA A 266 -9.33 12.42 -2.94
CA ALA A 266 -9.05 11.02 -2.69
C ALA A 266 -7.77 10.83 -1.87
N HIS A 267 -7.60 9.67 -1.26
CA HIS A 267 -6.40 9.31 -0.54
C HIS A 267 -5.95 7.87 -0.86
N MET A 268 -4.74 7.50 -0.44
CA MET A 268 -4.26 6.12 -0.58
C MET A 268 -4.70 5.32 0.65
N ASP A 269 -5.12 4.07 0.43
CA ASP A 269 -5.63 3.12 1.43
C ASP A 269 -4.77 3.03 2.72
N ALA A 270 -3.47 2.80 2.56
CA ALA A 270 -2.54 2.69 3.67
C ALA A 270 -2.40 4.07 4.37
N ALA A 271 -2.27 5.14 3.59
CA ALA A 271 -2.05 6.49 4.10
C ALA A 271 -3.25 7.03 4.89
N CYS A 272 -4.48 6.79 4.42
CA CYS A 272 -5.67 7.28 5.11
C CYS A 272 -5.88 6.56 6.45
N SER A 273 -5.40 5.31 6.60
CA SER A 273 -5.62 4.44 7.75
C SER A 273 -5.21 5.02 9.11
N PHE A 274 -4.40 6.08 9.13
CA PHE A 274 -4.11 6.86 10.33
C PHE A 274 -5.37 7.48 10.95
N LEU A 275 -6.31 7.95 10.14
CA LEU A 275 -7.50 8.68 10.58
C LEU A 275 -8.44 7.77 11.37
N GLY A 276 -8.82 6.63 10.80
CA GLY A 276 -9.70 5.65 11.44
C GLY A 276 -9.10 5.03 12.71
N ALA A 277 -7.77 4.94 12.78
CA ALA A 277 -7.04 4.51 13.97
C ALA A 277 -6.87 5.62 15.02
N GLY A 278 -7.22 6.86 14.70
CA GLY A 278 -7.07 8.03 15.57
C GLY A 278 -5.61 8.42 15.82
N ILE A 279 -4.74 8.17 14.84
CA ILE A 279 -3.31 8.45 14.94
C ILE A 279 -3.02 9.77 14.23
N ASN A 280 -2.71 10.81 15.00
CA ASN A 280 -2.33 12.13 14.46
C ASN A 280 -1.18 12.76 15.25
N LYS A 281 -0.05 12.05 15.34
CA LYS A 281 1.10 12.50 16.15
C LYS A 281 2.42 12.10 15.51
N ALA A 282 3.38 13.02 15.54
CA ALA A 282 4.74 12.76 15.08
C ALA A 282 5.41 11.63 15.90
N GLY A 283 6.13 10.77 15.20
CA GLY A 283 6.77 9.58 15.74
C GLY A 283 5.86 8.37 15.92
N SER A 284 4.62 8.45 15.42
CA SER A 284 3.74 7.29 15.29
C SER A 284 3.99 6.61 13.95
N MET A 285 4.38 5.33 14.00
CA MET A 285 4.48 4.47 12.83
C MET A 285 3.26 3.57 12.77
N LEU A 286 2.60 3.49 11.61
CA LEU A 286 1.56 2.52 11.29
C LEU A 286 2.11 1.50 10.29
N ALA A 287 2.17 0.24 10.71
CA ALA A 287 2.52 -0.91 9.88
C ALA A 287 1.25 -1.64 9.45
N VAL A 288 0.91 -1.57 8.15
CA VAL A 288 -0.21 -2.32 7.58
C VAL A 288 0.31 -3.69 7.17
N MET A 289 -0.01 -4.73 7.95
CA MET A 289 0.59 -6.07 7.85
C MET A 289 -0.31 -7.06 7.11
N GLY A 290 0.20 -7.58 5.99
CA GLY A 290 -0.44 -8.61 5.16
C GLY A 290 0.59 -9.48 4.45
N THR A 291 0.37 -9.75 3.16
CA THR A 291 1.34 -10.46 2.29
C THR A 291 2.73 -9.82 2.33
N SER A 292 2.74 -8.49 2.34
CA SER A 292 3.87 -7.60 2.63
C SER A 292 3.52 -6.68 3.81
N THR A 293 4.44 -5.80 4.22
CA THR A 293 4.11 -4.73 5.18
C THR A 293 4.46 -3.37 4.62
N CYS A 294 3.51 -2.43 4.69
CA CYS A 294 3.75 -1.02 4.44
C CYS A 294 3.94 -0.29 5.77
N HIS A 295 5.11 0.31 5.98
CA HIS A 295 5.46 1.07 7.18
C HIS A 295 5.34 2.56 6.87
N MET A 296 4.35 3.20 7.47
CA MET A 296 4.11 4.63 7.31
C MET A 296 4.40 5.34 8.62
N LEU A 297 5.07 6.49 8.55
CA LEU A 297 5.49 7.23 9.72
C LEU A 297 5.13 8.71 9.55
N LEU A 298 4.49 9.28 10.57
CA LEU A 298 4.30 10.72 10.68
C LEU A 298 5.57 11.34 11.28
N GLY A 299 6.29 12.12 10.48
CA GLY A 299 7.44 12.91 10.91
C GLY A 299 7.09 14.39 11.03
N LYS A 300 7.87 15.11 11.85
CA LYS A 300 7.71 16.58 12.01
C LYS A 300 8.57 17.36 11.03
N ASP A 301 9.79 16.91 10.80
CA ASP A 301 10.79 17.62 10.01
C ASP A 301 11.09 16.84 8.72
N GLU A 302 11.47 17.56 7.65
CA GLU A 302 11.99 16.98 6.41
C GLU A 302 13.40 16.40 6.65
N LYS A 303 13.57 15.11 6.41
CA LYS A 303 14.81 14.37 6.62
C LYS A 303 14.99 13.36 5.50
N TYR A 304 16.16 13.39 4.88
CA TYR A 304 16.52 12.33 3.94
C TYR A 304 16.79 11.02 4.71
N VAL A 305 16.13 9.95 4.28
CA VAL A 305 16.37 8.59 4.77
C VAL A 305 16.64 7.71 3.54
N PRO A 306 17.81 7.07 3.43
CA PRO A 306 18.12 6.18 2.32
C PRO A 306 17.24 4.92 2.39
N GLY A 307 16.89 4.37 1.23
CA GLY A 307 16.22 3.07 1.15
C GLY A 307 14.75 3.03 1.51
N ILE A 308 14.12 4.17 1.79
CA ILE A 308 12.67 4.24 1.99
C ILE A 308 11.95 4.41 0.64
N CYS A 309 10.64 4.14 0.60
CA CYS A 309 9.84 4.33 -0.60
C CYS A 309 9.66 5.82 -0.93
N GLY A 310 9.49 6.67 0.07
CA GLY A 310 9.18 8.08 -0.18
C GLY A 310 9.04 8.92 1.08
N TYR A 311 9.19 10.23 0.94
CA TYR A 311 8.65 11.18 1.91
C TYR A 311 7.98 12.39 1.25
N VAL A 312 6.87 12.84 1.83
CA VAL A 312 5.99 13.88 1.26
C VAL A 312 5.47 14.79 2.37
N ASP A 313 5.60 16.10 2.20
CA ASP A 313 4.98 17.11 3.06
C ASP A 313 3.44 17.06 2.90
N GLY A 314 2.71 16.88 4.01
CA GLY A 314 1.27 16.65 3.98
C GLY A 314 0.87 15.26 3.48
N GLY A 315 1.84 14.34 3.33
CA GLY A 315 1.66 13.09 2.60
C GLY A 315 0.58 12.15 3.16
N PHE A 316 0.36 12.12 4.46
CA PHE A 316 -0.67 11.27 5.11
C PHE A 316 -1.66 12.12 5.90
N ASN A 317 -1.15 12.92 6.84
CA ASN A 317 -1.95 13.84 7.62
C ASN A 317 -1.46 15.27 7.37
N PRO A 318 -2.35 16.26 7.22
CA PRO A 318 -1.99 17.66 7.14
C PRO A 318 -1.09 18.09 8.32
N GLY A 319 -0.01 18.82 8.02
CA GLY A 319 0.94 19.31 9.02
C GLY A 319 2.07 18.35 9.41
N PHE A 320 2.15 17.17 8.78
CA PHE A 320 3.23 16.20 8.98
C PHE A 320 3.91 15.85 7.66
N PHE A 321 5.19 15.51 7.73
CA PHE A 321 5.84 14.74 6.67
C PHE A 321 5.42 13.28 6.79
N GLY A 322 4.81 12.74 5.74
CA GLY A 322 4.58 11.31 5.62
C GLY A 322 5.85 10.63 5.12
N TYR A 323 6.31 9.60 5.81
CA TYR A 323 7.42 8.73 5.39
C TYR A 323 6.91 7.33 5.13
N GLU A 324 7.20 6.77 3.96
CA GLU A 324 6.80 5.42 3.57
C GLU A 324 8.03 4.53 3.39
N ALA A 325 8.03 3.37 4.04
CA ALA A 325 8.94 2.27 3.79
C ALA A 325 8.14 0.99 3.54
N GLY A 326 8.76 -0.02 2.93
CA GLY A 326 8.07 -1.27 2.65
C GLY A 326 8.94 -2.49 2.92
N GLN A 327 8.32 -3.52 3.49
CA GLN A 327 8.90 -4.84 3.67
C GLN A 327 8.24 -5.81 2.70
N SER A 328 9.01 -6.26 1.71
CA SER A 328 8.51 -6.92 0.49
C SER A 328 7.76 -8.22 0.73
N CYS A 329 8.08 -8.94 1.81
CA CYS A 329 7.57 -10.29 2.05
C CYS A 329 7.38 -10.51 3.55
N VAL A 330 6.14 -10.78 3.96
CA VAL A 330 5.76 -11.11 5.34
C VAL A 330 4.81 -12.29 5.31
N GLY A 331 3.51 -12.09 5.07
CA GLY A 331 2.55 -13.18 4.94
C GLY A 331 2.91 -14.19 3.84
N ASP A 332 3.47 -13.72 2.73
CA ASP A 332 3.77 -14.57 1.56
C ASP A 332 4.77 -15.67 1.86
N HIS A 333 5.82 -15.42 2.66
CA HIS A 333 6.78 -16.49 2.97
C HIS A 333 6.26 -17.49 4.01
N PHE A 334 5.27 -17.11 4.83
CA PHE A 334 4.61 -18.04 5.74
C PHE A 334 3.75 -18.99 4.92
N GLN A 335 2.99 -18.44 3.97
CA GLN A 335 2.19 -19.22 3.04
C GLN A 335 3.07 -20.14 2.18
N TRP A 336 4.15 -19.60 1.59
CA TRP A 336 5.12 -20.39 0.83
C TRP A 336 5.66 -21.56 1.66
N PHE A 337 6.03 -21.31 2.93
CA PHE A 337 6.56 -22.36 3.80
C PHE A 337 5.53 -23.46 4.06
N VAL A 338 4.28 -23.07 4.33
CA VAL A 338 3.16 -24.01 4.50
C VAL A 338 2.93 -24.86 3.26
N GLU A 339 2.94 -24.26 2.07
CA GLU A 339 2.66 -24.95 0.81
C GLU A 339 3.79 -25.88 0.37
N ASN A 340 5.05 -25.52 0.66
CA ASN A 340 6.21 -26.18 0.05
C ASN A 340 7.03 -27.03 1.02
N CYS A 341 6.93 -26.81 2.33
CA CYS A 341 7.86 -27.38 3.30
C CYS A 341 7.19 -28.13 4.47
N ILE A 342 5.88 -27.97 4.66
CA ILE A 342 5.18 -28.60 5.78
C ILE A 342 4.80 -30.06 5.46
N PRO A 343 5.19 -31.04 6.28
CA PRO A 343 4.70 -32.41 6.16
C PRO A 343 3.19 -32.50 6.40
N SER A 344 2.49 -33.34 5.63
CA SER A 344 1.03 -33.52 5.74
C SER A 344 0.55 -33.92 7.14
N SER A 345 1.40 -34.56 7.95
CA SER A 345 1.09 -34.91 9.34
C SER A 345 0.77 -33.69 10.22
N TYR A 346 1.37 -32.53 9.95
CA TYR A 346 1.09 -31.30 10.68
C TYR A 346 -0.31 -30.77 10.37
N SER A 347 -0.72 -30.81 9.11
CA SER A 347 -2.07 -30.38 8.70
C SER A 347 -3.14 -31.27 9.33
N ILE A 348 -2.93 -32.60 9.32
CA ILE A 348 -3.84 -33.56 9.97
C ILE A 348 -3.96 -33.27 11.48
N GLU A 349 -2.85 -32.97 12.15
CA GLU A 349 -2.86 -32.70 13.59
C GLU A 349 -3.47 -31.34 13.94
N ALA A 350 -3.27 -30.32 13.09
CA ALA A 350 -3.95 -29.03 13.20
C ALA A 350 -5.47 -29.17 13.09
N GLU A 351 -5.95 -29.93 12.09
CA GLU A 351 -7.37 -30.22 11.88
C GLU A 351 -8.01 -30.93 13.07
N LYS A 352 -7.35 -31.96 13.64
CA LYS A 352 -7.83 -32.66 14.85
C LYS A 352 -8.02 -31.72 16.05
N GLN A 353 -7.24 -30.64 16.12
CA GLN A 353 -7.30 -29.65 17.19
C GLN A 353 -8.18 -28.45 16.82
N ASN A 354 -8.83 -28.47 15.65
CA ASN A 354 -9.63 -27.38 15.11
C ASN A 354 -8.85 -26.05 15.04
N LEU A 355 -7.58 -26.15 14.65
CA LEU A 355 -6.66 -25.02 14.45
C LEU A 355 -6.32 -24.89 12.97
N SER A 356 -6.13 -23.66 12.50
CA SER A 356 -5.39 -23.46 11.24
C SER A 356 -3.95 -23.93 11.38
N ILE A 357 -3.31 -24.28 10.26
CA ILE A 357 -1.91 -24.69 10.26
C ILE A 357 -0.98 -23.63 10.87
N PHE A 358 -1.22 -22.34 10.63
CA PHE A 358 -0.47 -21.24 11.24
C PHE A 358 -0.61 -21.21 12.76
N GLN A 359 -1.83 -21.35 13.28
CA GLN A 359 -2.08 -21.41 14.73
C GLN A 359 -1.42 -22.64 15.36
N TYR A 360 -1.43 -23.78 14.66
CA TYR A 360 -0.78 -24.99 15.13
C TYR A 360 0.75 -24.85 15.19
N LEU A 361 1.37 -24.32 14.13
CA LEU A 361 2.80 -24.03 14.10
C LEU A 361 3.20 -23.01 15.17
N GLY A 362 2.44 -21.92 15.32
CA GLY A 362 2.66 -20.94 16.40
C GLY A 362 2.54 -21.55 17.80
N LYS A 363 1.55 -22.43 18.02
CA LYS A 363 1.38 -23.18 19.28
C LYS A 363 2.59 -24.06 19.56
N LEU A 364 3.13 -24.78 18.58
CA LEU A 364 4.32 -25.60 18.76
C LEU A 364 5.56 -24.75 19.02
N ALA A 365 5.78 -23.71 18.21
CA ALA A 365 6.90 -22.79 18.34
C ALA A 365 6.92 -22.07 19.70
N SER A 366 5.74 -21.73 20.25
CA SER A 366 5.61 -21.05 21.54
C SER A 366 6.09 -21.88 22.75
N LYS A 367 6.28 -23.19 22.58
CA LYS A 367 6.82 -24.07 23.64
C LYS A 367 8.33 -23.95 23.79
N LYS A 368 9.03 -23.37 22.81
CA LYS A 368 10.47 -23.20 22.79
C LYS A 368 10.85 -21.80 23.27
N ARG A 369 12.01 -21.65 23.90
CA ARG A 369 12.56 -20.34 24.30
C ARG A 369 13.10 -19.59 23.09
N VAL A 370 13.26 -18.28 23.22
CA VAL A 370 13.97 -17.47 22.22
C VAL A 370 15.38 -18.01 22.02
N GLY A 371 15.79 -18.16 20.76
CA GLY A 371 17.09 -18.71 20.37
C GLY A 371 17.20 -20.24 20.42
N GLU A 372 16.20 -20.96 20.95
CA GLU A 372 16.24 -22.42 21.07
C GLU A 372 16.16 -23.15 19.71
N SER A 373 15.59 -22.50 18.69
CA SER A 373 15.57 -23.02 17.31
C SER A 373 16.98 -23.17 16.72
N GLY A 374 17.93 -22.34 17.18
CA GLY A 374 19.27 -22.24 16.58
C GLY A 374 19.27 -21.69 15.15
N LEU A 375 18.15 -21.14 14.67
CA LEU A 375 17.98 -20.68 13.30
C LEU A 375 17.97 -19.16 13.19
N ILE A 376 18.48 -18.65 12.06
CA ILE A 376 18.30 -17.26 11.64
C ILE A 376 17.93 -17.25 10.16
N ALA A 377 16.94 -16.44 9.79
CA ALA A 377 16.50 -16.28 8.42
C ALA A 377 16.63 -14.81 7.95
N LEU A 378 16.81 -14.63 6.63
CA LEU A 378 16.64 -13.35 5.94
C LEU A 378 15.29 -13.38 5.20
N ASP A 379 14.45 -12.38 5.43
CA ASP A 379 13.05 -12.30 4.96
C ASP A 379 12.89 -11.94 3.47
N TRP A 380 13.91 -12.20 2.65
CA TRP A 380 14.00 -11.68 1.28
C TRP A 380 13.48 -12.65 0.20
N TRP A 381 12.44 -13.42 0.52
CA TRP A 381 11.82 -14.34 -0.47
C TRP A 381 11.35 -13.61 -1.73
N ASN A 382 10.98 -12.33 -1.59
CA ASN A 382 10.59 -11.45 -2.68
C ASN A 382 11.51 -10.22 -2.80
N GLY A 383 12.82 -10.42 -2.59
CA GLY A 383 13.81 -9.34 -2.55
C GLY A 383 13.65 -8.43 -1.32
N ASN A 384 14.29 -7.26 -1.36
CA ASN A 384 14.19 -6.27 -0.29
C ASN A 384 13.86 -4.88 -0.86
N ARG A 385 12.74 -4.29 -0.42
CA ARG A 385 12.37 -2.91 -0.78
C ARG A 385 13.06 -1.92 0.14
N SER A 386 12.76 -1.94 1.44
CA SER A 386 13.47 -1.13 2.43
C SER A 386 14.37 -2.00 3.33
N ILE A 387 15.64 -1.65 3.55
CA ILE A 387 16.34 -0.41 3.14
C ILE A 387 17.31 -0.60 1.96
N LEU A 388 17.42 -1.82 1.43
CA LEU A 388 18.45 -2.18 0.44
C LEU A 388 18.04 -1.86 -1.00
N VAL A 389 16.73 -1.75 -1.26
CA VAL A 389 16.16 -1.38 -2.57
C VAL A 389 16.60 -2.30 -3.71
N ASP A 390 16.67 -3.60 -3.40
CA ASP A 390 17.22 -4.63 -4.27
C ASP A 390 16.27 -5.84 -4.41
N GLY A 391 15.55 -5.86 -5.54
CA GLY A 391 14.67 -6.97 -5.92
C GLY A 391 15.42 -8.25 -6.30
N GLN A 392 16.74 -8.21 -6.46
CA GLN A 392 17.56 -9.38 -6.82
C GLN A 392 18.05 -10.18 -5.62
N LEU A 393 17.77 -9.72 -4.38
CA LEU A 393 18.04 -10.49 -3.17
C LEU A 393 17.08 -11.69 -3.03
N SER A 394 17.49 -12.69 -2.25
CA SER A 394 16.76 -13.95 -2.04
C SER A 394 16.81 -14.40 -0.58
N GLY A 395 15.85 -15.22 -0.16
CA GLY A 395 15.79 -15.79 1.19
C GLY A 395 16.98 -16.66 1.56
N VAL A 396 17.33 -16.68 2.85
CA VAL A 396 18.37 -17.53 3.45
C VAL A 396 17.87 -18.01 4.81
N ILE A 397 18.20 -19.25 5.17
CA ILE A 397 18.06 -19.78 6.53
C ILE A 397 19.39 -20.44 6.89
N VAL A 398 19.97 -20.07 8.01
CA VAL A 398 21.18 -20.67 8.57
C VAL A 398 20.89 -21.37 9.90
N GLY A 399 21.68 -22.38 10.23
CA GLY A 399 21.60 -23.08 11.53
C GLY A 399 20.93 -24.46 11.50
N TYR A 400 20.61 -25.01 10.33
CA TYR A 400 20.00 -26.33 10.22
C TYR A 400 20.83 -27.43 10.90
N THR A 401 20.13 -28.31 11.61
CA THR A 401 20.66 -29.57 12.15
C THR A 401 19.73 -30.72 11.78
N LEU A 402 20.14 -31.96 12.03
CA LEU A 402 19.27 -33.14 11.84
C LEU A 402 18.05 -33.14 12.78
N GLN A 403 18.04 -32.29 13.82
CA GLN A 403 16.94 -32.18 14.77
C GLN A 403 15.99 -31.01 14.48
N THR A 404 16.29 -30.14 13.51
CA THR A 404 15.43 -29.00 13.17
C THR A 404 14.01 -29.46 12.82
N GLN A 405 13.01 -28.87 13.48
CA GLN A 405 11.60 -29.17 13.24
C GLN A 405 10.91 -28.05 12.42
N PRO A 406 9.78 -28.34 11.75
CA PRO A 406 9.00 -27.34 11.02
C PRO A 406 8.65 -26.08 11.83
N GLU A 407 8.32 -26.20 13.12
CA GLU A 407 8.01 -25.04 13.96
C GLU A 407 9.24 -24.16 14.28
N ASP A 408 10.46 -24.72 14.23
CA ASP A 408 11.69 -23.93 14.37
C ASP A 408 11.88 -23.01 13.17
N ILE A 409 11.66 -23.57 11.97
CA ILE A 409 11.74 -22.83 10.71
C ILE A 409 10.67 -21.75 10.69
N TYR A 410 9.41 -22.11 10.99
CA TYR A 410 8.29 -21.15 11.06
C TYR A 410 8.60 -19.98 12.00
N ARG A 411 9.10 -20.28 13.21
CA ARG A 411 9.53 -19.26 14.15
C ARG A 411 10.61 -18.35 13.57
N SER A 412 11.65 -18.91 12.95
CA SER A 412 12.74 -18.13 12.36
C SER A 412 12.27 -17.20 11.25
N LEU A 413 11.24 -17.58 10.48
CA LEU A 413 10.63 -16.73 9.46
C LEU A 413 9.89 -15.54 10.11
N ILE A 414 9.11 -15.79 11.16
CA ILE A 414 8.47 -14.70 11.92
C ILE A 414 9.52 -13.75 12.50
N GLU A 415 10.54 -14.30 13.17
CA GLU A 415 11.65 -13.53 13.74
C GLU A 415 12.35 -12.69 12.66
N ALA A 416 12.60 -13.25 11.47
CA ALA A 416 13.18 -12.53 10.34
C ALA A 416 12.34 -11.31 9.91
N THR A 417 11.01 -11.43 9.89
CA THR A 417 10.14 -10.29 9.57
C THR A 417 10.18 -9.20 10.64
N ALA A 418 10.26 -9.59 11.91
CA ALA A 418 10.44 -8.64 13.02
C ALA A 418 11.80 -7.95 12.95
N PHE A 419 12.87 -8.68 12.61
CA PHE A 419 14.21 -8.11 12.38
C PHE A 419 14.23 -7.15 11.18
N GLY A 420 13.57 -7.48 10.06
CA GLY A 420 13.44 -6.58 8.91
C GLY A 420 12.71 -5.28 9.28
N THR A 421 11.60 -5.36 10.03
CA THR A 421 10.93 -4.17 10.59
C THR A 421 11.87 -3.40 11.52
N LYS A 422 12.68 -4.07 12.33
CA LYS A 422 13.66 -3.43 13.20
C LYS A 422 14.73 -2.68 12.41
N VAL A 423 15.24 -3.24 11.31
CA VAL A 423 16.17 -2.55 10.39
C VAL A 423 15.55 -1.27 9.85
N ILE A 424 14.27 -1.29 9.44
CA ILE A 424 13.58 -0.09 8.95
C ILE A 424 13.48 0.97 10.06
N ILE A 425 13.06 0.59 11.26
CA ILE A 425 12.95 1.49 12.41
C ILE A 425 14.31 2.08 12.79
N ASP A 426 15.35 1.26 12.84
CA ASP A 426 16.69 1.70 13.21
C ASP A 426 17.31 2.59 12.11
N ASN A 427 16.95 2.39 10.83
CA ASN A 427 17.33 3.29 9.74
C ASN A 427 16.69 4.69 9.90
N TYR A 428 15.41 4.77 10.25
CA TYR A 428 14.78 6.06 10.56
C TYR A 428 15.45 6.75 11.75
N ARG A 429 15.71 6.01 12.84
CA ARG A 429 16.37 6.55 14.04
C ARG A 429 17.79 7.04 13.76
N LYS A 430 18.55 6.33 12.92
CA LYS A 430 19.89 6.72 12.48
C LYS A 430 19.90 8.06 11.73
N HIS A 431 18.79 8.44 11.11
CA HIS A 431 18.61 9.70 10.38
C HIS A 431 17.76 10.70 11.17
N ASP A 432 17.83 10.65 12.50
CA ASP A 432 17.20 11.57 13.46
C ASP A 432 15.67 11.62 13.43
N ILE A 433 15.00 10.60 12.88
CA ILE A 433 13.54 10.49 12.95
C ILE A 433 13.16 9.62 14.16
N LYS A 434 12.48 10.23 15.12
CA LYS A 434 11.99 9.54 16.32
C LYS A 434 10.80 8.65 15.97
N ILE A 435 10.82 7.42 16.47
CA ILE A 435 9.68 6.49 16.43
C ILE A 435 9.38 6.10 17.87
N ASN A 436 8.26 6.60 18.38
CA ASN A 436 7.82 6.45 19.76
C ASN A 436 6.88 5.26 19.92
N GLN A 437 6.06 4.98 18.91
CA GLN A 437 5.00 3.98 18.96
C GLN A 437 4.91 3.27 17.62
N LEU A 438 4.76 1.94 17.66
CA LEU A 438 4.42 1.12 16.50
C LEU A 438 2.97 0.68 16.64
N TYR A 439 2.15 1.13 15.72
CA TYR A 439 0.80 0.65 15.49
C TYR A 439 0.84 -0.38 14.38
N CYS A 440 0.13 -1.49 14.55
CA CYS A 440 -0.04 -2.51 13.54
C CYS A 440 -1.52 -2.62 13.17
N SER A 441 -1.78 -2.76 11.88
CA SER A 441 -3.10 -3.06 11.35
C SER A 441 -3.00 -4.21 10.33
N GLY A 442 -4.12 -4.57 9.70
CA GLY A 442 -4.18 -5.68 8.75
C GLY A 442 -4.54 -7.02 9.39
N GLY A 443 -4.87 -7.99 8.52
CA GLY A 443 -5.44 -9.27 8.94
C GLY A 443 -4.49 -10.12 9.78
N ILE A 444 -3.19 -10.09 9.47
CA ILE A 444 -2.17 -10.86 10.20
C ILE A 444 -2.04 -10.33 11.63
N ALA A 445 -1.88 -9.02 11.80
CA ALA A 445 -1.72 -8.39 13.12
C ALA A 445 -2.89 -8.70 14.08
N LYS A 446 -4.12 -8.77 13.54
CA LYS A 446 -5.32 -9.10 14.34
C LYS A 446 -5.43 -10.59 14.69
N LYS A 447 -4.96 -11.48 13.83
CA LYS A 447 -5.18 -12.94 13.95
C LYS A 447 -4.02 -13.69 14.60
N ASP A 448 -2.81 -13.12 14.60
CA ASP A 448 -1.60 -13.79 15.09
C ASP A 448 -0.99 -13.08 16.33
N PRO A 449 -1.49 -13.39 17.54
CA PRO A 449 -0.93 -12.83 18.76
C PRO A 449 0.50 -13.30 19.05
N TYR A 450 0.91 -14.46 18.52
CA TYR A 450 2.26 -14.99 18.72
C TYR A 450 3.27 -14.14 17.94
N MET A 451 2.98 -13.85 16.68
CA MET A 451 3.79 -12.94 15.86
C MET A 451 3.88 -11.53 16.48
N MET A 452 2.76 -10.97 16.95
CA MET A 452 2.77 -9.63 17.56
C MET A 452 3.61 -9.55 18.84
N GLN A 453 3.63 -10.62 19.65
CA GLN A 453 4.52 -10.67 20.81
C GLN A 453 6.00 -10.72 20.40
N ILE A 454 6.35 -11.50 19.37
CA ILE A 454 7.73 -11.53 18.84
C ILE A 454 8.14 -10.13 18.33
N TYR A 455 7.26 -9.41 17.65
CA TYR A 455 7.54 -8.04 17.22
C TYR A 455 7.83 -7.13 18.41
N ALA A 456 7.00 -7.16 19.46
CA ALA A 456 7.25 -6.38 20.68
C ALA A 456 8.61 -6.74 21.30
N ASP A 457 8.87 -8.04 21.46
CA ASP A 457 10.11 -8.56 22.07
C ASP A 457 11.36 -8.23 21.24
N VAL A 458 11.31 -8.27 19.90
CA VAL A 458 12.45 -7.93 19.03
C VAL A 458 12.71 -6.42 19.04
N LEU A 459 11.65 -5.62 18.98
CA LEU A 459 11.77 -4.17 18.89
C LEU A 459 12.13 -3.52 20.23
N GLY A 460 11.84 -4.19 21.35
CA GLY A 460 12.03 -3.66 22.70
C GLY A 460 11.10 -2.50 23.02
N THR A 461 9.93 -2.43 22.35
CA THR A 461 8.93 -1.37 22.55
C THR A 461 7.53 -1.95 22.46
N SER A 462 6.55 -1.22 23.01
CA SER A 462 5.14 -1.57 22.88
C SER A 462 4.70 -1.61 21.41
N VAL A 463 3.93 -2.64 21.06
CA VAL A 463 3.24 -2.77 19.78
C VAL A 463 1.73 -2.67 20.02
N TYR A 464 1.05 -1.83 19.25
CA TYR A 464 -0.38 -1.56 19.38
C TYR A 464 -1.13 -2.07 18.16
N VAL A 465 -1.98 -3.07 18.32
CA VAL A 465 -2.80 -3.59 17.21
C VAL A 465 -4.14 -2.84 17.18
N VAL A 466 -4.38 -2.09 16.11
CA VAL A 466 -5.63 -1.35 15.87
C VAL A 466 -6.81 -2.31 15.76
N GLN A 467 -7.85 -2.12 16.59
CA GLN A 467 -9.02 -3.01 16.62
C GLN A 467 -10.14 -2.58 15.66
N ALA A 468 -10.08 -1.35 15.13
CA ALA A 468 -11.06 -0.79 14.20
C ALA A 468 -11.43 -1.78 13.08
N LYS A 469 -12.72 -2.10 12.95
CA LYS A 469 -13.24 -2.84 11.79
C LYS A 469 -13.23 -1.91 10.58
N GLU A 470 -12.86 -2.44 9.41
CA GLU A 470 -12.86 -1.66 8.16
C GLU A 470 -12.12 -0.31 8.27
N ASN A 471 -10.94 -0.33 8.89
CA ASN A 471 -10.21 0.89 9.26
C ASN A 471 -9.94 1.85 8.09
N ALA A 472 -9.63 1.32 6.90
CA ALA A 472 -9.44 2.13 5.70
C ALA A 472 -10.76 2.83 5.32
N ALA A 473 -11.84 2.07 5.13
CA ALA A 473 -13.16 2.63 4.83
C ALA A 473 -13.66 3.63 5.91
N LEU A 474 -13.43 3.37 7.20
CA LEU A 474 -13.71 4.34 8.27
C LEU A 474 -12.90 5.63 8.10
N SER A 475 -11.62 5.51 7.75
CA SER A 475 -10.75 6.64 7.45
C SER A 475 -11.23 7.44 6.24
N ALA A 476 -11.68 6.77 5.18
CA ALA A 476 -12.32 7.41 4.05
C ALA A 476 -13.61 8.16 4.46
N SER A 477 -14.43 7.58 5.35
CA SER A 477 -15.61 8.29 5.86
C SER A 477 -15.24 9.56 6.64
N ILE A 478 -14.16 9.53 7.43
CA ILE A 478 -13.61 10.71 8.11
C ILE A 478 -13.18 11.78 7.10
N LEU A 479 -12.57 11.40 5.97
CA LEU A 479 -12.28 12.35 4.88
C LEU A 479 -13.55 12.98 4.31
N GLY A 480 -14.63 12.20 4.15
CA GLY A 480 -15.94 12.69 3.73
C GLY A 480 -16.52 13.72 4.71
N ALA A 481 -16.42 13.47 6.01
CA ALA A 481 -16.86 14.41 7.03
C ALA A 481 -16.00 15.70 7.04
N LEU A 482 -14.69 15.61 6.82
CA LEU A 482 -13.81 16.78 6.70
C LEU A 482 -14.11 17.62 5.44
N ALA A 483 -14.45 16.97 4.32
CA ALA A 483 -14.88 17.66 3.11
C ALA A 483 -16.21 18.41 3.31
N ALA A 484 -17.06 17.91 4.19
CA ALA A 484 -18.38 18.44 4.51
C ALA A 484 -18.40 19.42 5.71
N LYS A 485 -17.27 20.06 6.05
CA LYS A 485 -17.16 20.93 7.24
C LYS A 485 -18.26 21.99 7.40
N ASN A 486 -18.74 22.57 6.30
CA ASN A 486 -19.82 23.56 6.31
C ASN A 486 -21.23 22.95 6.33
N ASN A 487 -21.35 21.62 6.34
CA ASN A 487 -22.60 20.86 6.26
C ASN A 487 -22.73 19.82 7.40
N GLY A 488 -22.20 20.14 8.59
CA GLY A 488 -22.25 19.24 9.76
C GLY A 488 -21.05 18.30 9.90
N GLY A 489 -19.99 18.55 9.14
CA GLY A 489 -18.69 17.90 9.29
C GLY A 489 -17.77 18.61 10.30
N TYR A 490 -16.47 18.39 10.15
CA TYR A 490 -15.45 18.88 11.10
C TYR A 490 -14.45 19.84 10.43
N GLU A 491 -13.95 20.83 11.18
CA GLU A 491 -12.99 21.83 10.66
C GLU A 491 -11.54 21.32 10.65
N SER A 492 -11.24 20.31 11.48
CA SER A 492 -9.88 19.80 11.63
C SER A 492 -9.83 18.28 11.76
N VAL A 493 -8.70 17.71 11.34
CA VAL A 493 -8.43 16.28 11.50
C VAL A 493 -8.54 15.84 12.96
N ASP A 494 -7.97 16.61 13.89
CA ASP A 494 -8.00 16.28 15.32
C ASP A 494 -9.42 16.18 15.88
N GLU A 495 -10.30 17.09 15.46
CA GLU A 495 -11.72 17.08 15.85
C GLU A 495 -12.46 15.89 15.26
N ALA A 496 -12.26 15.60 13.97
CA ALA A 496 -12.90 14.48 13.31
C ALA A 496 -12.47 13.14 13.93
N ILE A 497 -11.17 12.92 14.16
CA ILE A 497 -10.70 11.69 14.78
C ILE A 497 -11.06 11.59 16.27
N ALA A 498 -11.41 12.70 16.94
CA ALA A 498 -11.88 12.67 18.33
C ALA A 498 -13.28 12.08 18.46
N HIS A 499 -14.11 12.29 17.44
CA HIS A 499 -15.49 11.81 17.43
C HIS A 499 -15.63 10.50 16.66
N MET A 500 -14.94 10.36 15.53
CA MET A 500 -15.20 9.29 14.57
C MET A 500 -14.22 8.11 14.61
N ALA A 501 -13.00 8.29 15.12
CA ALA A 501 -11.99 7.24 15.03
C ALA A 501 -12.20 6.13 16.07
N HIS A 502 -11.96 4.87 15.67
CA HIS A 502 -11.98 3.74 16.60
C HIS A 502 -10.60 3.53 17.20
N ARG A 503 -10.36 4.19 18.33
CA ARG A 503 -9.05 4.28 19.00
C ARG A 503 -8.66 3.06 19.84
N GLU A 504 -9.50 2.03 19.90
CA GLU A 504 -9.22 0.83 20.67
C GLU A 504 -8.03 0.08 20.06
N THR A 505 -7.05 -0.23 20.91
CA THR A 505 -5.87 -1.00 20.53
C THR A 505 -5.61 -2.13 21.50
N LYS A 506 -5.18 -3.28 20.99
CA LYS A 506 -4.59 -4.34 21.80
C LYS A 506 -3.09 -4.11 21.91
N GLN A 507 -2.58 -4.03 23.14
CA GLN A 507 -1.16 -3.78 23.40
C GLN A 507 -0.39 -5.09 23.65
N TYR A 508 0.80 -5.18 23.06
CA TYR A 508 1.80 -6.20 23.33
C TYR A 508 3.02 -5.51 23.92
N LEU A 509 3.39 -5.92 25.14
CA LEU A 509 4.54 -5.36 25.86
C LEU A 509 5.76 -6.24 25.64
N PRO A 510 6.97 -5.67 25.45
CA PRO A 510 8.18 -6.46 25.31
C PRO A 510 8.47 -7.22 26.61
N ASN A 511 8.82 -8.50 26.48
CA ASN A 511 9.44 -9.27 27.54
C ASN A 511 10.95 -8.97 27.58
N SER A 512 11.47 -8.53 28.73
CA SER A 512 12.87 -8.12 28.89
C SER A 512 13.87 -9.24 28.60
N ASP A 513 13.57 -10.47 29.02
CA ASP A 513 14.48 -11.62 28.89
C ASP A 513 14.53 -12.08 27.44
N ASN A 514 13.38 -12.07 26.76
CA ASN A 514 13.28 -12.31 25.32
C ASN A 514 14.04 -11.22 24.55
N TYR A 515 13.86 -9.95 24.89
CA TYR A 515 14.53 -8.82 24.24
C TYR A 515 16.06 -8.93 24.30
N GLU A 516 16.63 -9.30 25.46
CA GLU A 516 18.08 -9.48 25.58
C GLU A 516 18.60 -10.61 24.69
N THR A 517 17.83 -11.70 24.53
CA THR A 517 18.18 -12.77 23.59
C THR A 517 18.03 -12.32 22.12
N TYR A 518 16.94 -11.61 21.79
CA TYR A 518 16.72 -11.08 20.45
C TYR A 518 17.75 -10.03 20.04
N LYS A 519 18.35 -9.28 20.98
CA LYS A 519 19.49 -8.39 20.67
C LYS A 519 20.68 -9.15 20.10
N ILE A 520 20.96 -10.34 20.62
CA ILE A 520 22.03 -11.20 20.10
C ILE A 520 21.66 -11.69 18.70
N LEU A 521 20.46 -12.24 18.52
CA LEU A 521 19.98 -12.75 17.22
C LEU A 521 19.89 -11.65 16.16
N TYR A 522 19.45 -10.45 16.54
CA TYR A 522 19.37 -9.31 15.64
C TYR A 522 20.74 -8.87 15.14
N LYS A 523 21.78 -8.94 15.99
CA LYS A 523 23.16 -8.66 15.56
C LYS A 523 23.62 -9.64 14.49
N GLU A 524 23.33 -10.93 14.66
CA GLU A 524 23.64 -11.96 13.67
C GLU A 524 22.82 -11.78 12.38
N TYR A 525 21.53 -11.43 12.49
CA TYR A 525 20.71 -11.04 11.35
C TYR A 525 21.36 -9.86 10.59
N CYS A 526 21.81 -8.81 11.28
CA CYS A 526 22.46 -7.66 10.65
C CYS A 526 23.77 -8.02 9.94
N ILE A 527 24.57 -8.95 10.50
CA ILE A 527 25.79 -9.44 9.84
C ILE A 527 25.43 -10.09 8.50
N LEU A 528 24.44 -10.98 8.47
CA LEU A 528 23.98 -11.64 7.24
C LEU A 528 23.35 -10.65 6.27
N HIS A 529 22.52 -9.74 6.79
CA HIS A 529 21.88 -8.66 6.05
C HIS A 529 22.93 -7.82 5.30
N ASP A 530 23.96 -7.34 5.98
CA ASP A 530 24.96 -6.48 5.35
C ASP A 530 25.90 -7.25 4.42
N TYR A 531 26.24 -8.50 4.76
CA TYR A 531 27.09 -9.35 3.95
C TYR A 531 26.47 -9.66 2.58
N PHE A 532 25.20 -10.05 2.55
CA PHE A 532 24.51 -10.36 1.30
C PHE A 532 23.88 -9.13 0.63
N GLY A 533 23.47 -8.12 1.39
CA GLY A 533 22.70 -6.97 0.93
C GLY A 533 23.51 -5.85 0.30
N TYR A 534 24.65 -5.47 0.90
CA TYR A 534 25.48 -4.35 0.41
C TYR A 534 26.56 -4.77 -0.60
N GLY A 535 26.44 -5.97 -1.18
CA GLY A 535 27.31 -6.41 -2.27
C GLY A 535 28.66 -6.99 -1.84
N ASN A 536 28.88 -7.26 -0.54
CA ASN A 536 30.06 -7.98 -0.08
C ASN A 536 30.12 -9.41 -0.65
N ASN A 537 28.95 -9.99 -1.00
CA ASN A 537 28.84 -11.24 -1.72
C ASN A 537 27.69 -11.23 -2.73
N PRO A 538 27.96 -11.28 -4.05
CA PRO A 538 26.93 -11.22 -5.10
C PRO A 538 26.19 -12.54 -5.33
N VAL A 539 26.41 -13.59 -4.52
CA VAL A 539 25.91 -14.96 -4.76
C VAL A 539 24.42 -15.00 -5.10
N MET A 540 23.58 -14.25 -4.40
CA MET A 540 22.12 -14.20 -4.66
C MET A 540 21.80 -13.73 -6.09
N LYS A 541 22.46 -12.65 -6.53
CA LYS A 541 22.29 -12.09 -7.88
C LYS A 541 22.83 -13.04 -8.94
N THR A 542 23.97 -13.68 -8.68
CA THR A 542 24.56 -14.69 -9.58
C THR A 542 23.61 -15.87 -9.75
N LEU A 543 23.02 -16.38 -8.66
CA LEU A 543 22.08 -17.50 -8.70
C LEU A 543 20.80 -17.14 -9.47
N LYS A 544 20.23 -15.94 -9.27
CA LYS A 544 19.07 -15.49 -10.07
C LYS A 544 19.39 -15.38 -11.55
N LYS A 545 20.55 -14.81 -11.92
CA LYS A 545 20.99 -14.74 -13.32
C LYS A 545 21.15 -16.13 -13.92
N LEU A 546 21.78 -17.06 -13.20
CA LEU A 546 21.95 -18.44 -13.65
C LEU A 546 20.60 -19.13 -13.86
N LYS A 547 19.65 -18.96 -12.93
CA LYS A 547 18.28 -19.50 -13.07
C LYS A 547 17.62 -19.02 -14.37
N VAL A 548 17.67 -17.72 -14.66
CA VAL A 548 17.08 -17.14 -15.89
C VAL A 548 17.76 -17.69 -17.15
N LEU A 549 19.09 -17.86 -17.13
CA LEU A 549 19.82 -18.46 -18.25
C LEU A 549 19.38 -19.90 -18.52
N MET A 550 19.30 -20.73 -17.48
CA MET A 550 18.90 -22.12 -17.60
C MET A 550 17.42 -22.30 -18.01
N GLU A 551 16.55 -21.34 -17.66
CA GLU A 551 15.16 -21.34 -18.13
C GLU A 551 15.05 -21.03 -19.62
N LYS A 552 15.91 -20.14 -20.16
CA LYS A 552 15.96 -19.85 -21.59
C LYS A 552 16.49 -21.03 -22.41
N ASP A 553 17.46 -21.76 -21.90
CA ASP A 553 18.04 -22.93 -22.58
C ASP A 553 17.09 -24.14 -22.61
N ARG A 554 16.02 -24.13 -21.80
CA ARG A 554 15.01 -25.20 -21.74
C ARG A 554 13.88 -25.05 -22.77
N ILE A 555 13.75 -23.87 -23.38
CA ILE A 555 12.76 -23.52 -24.41
C ILE A 555 13.44 -23.62 -25.78
#